data_AF-A0A925LFQ9-F1
#
_entry.id   AF-A0A925LFQ9-F1
#
_cell.length_a   1.000
_cell.length_b   1.000
_cell.length_c   1.000
_cell.angle_alpha   90.00
_cell.angle_beta   90.00
_cell.angle_gamma   90.00
#
_symmetry.space_group_name_H-M   'P 1'
#
loop_
_entity.id
_entity.type
_entity.pdbx_description
1 polymer ?
#
loop_
_entity_poly.entity_id
_entity_poly.type
_entity_poly.pdbx_seq_one_letter_code
_entity_poly.pdbx_strand_id
1 'polypeptide(L)'
;IEDYFDRYPRASSNTLLRNIYMNCCMQAAAIFKEGGYFEKCKAVYEKVLKYESDLIFESDVVLYNVYSHLAEINGYLNTVDESREYDDKAKNIVNKMLASRVIQGIYICFVEGNYDEVIKRISTLDINELDEYNKGRYYMMIGSAYYYKEDYQNAIKFLEIATQFYKDKPYNSVLEIIYDELSKSYSHLEAYKEAYEYLKLSQKR
;
A
#
# COMPACT_ATOMS: atom_id res chain seq x y z
N ILE A 1 31.14 3.31 4.76
CA ILE A 1 29.81 3.57 4.15
C ILE A 1 28.80 3.93 5.24
N GLU A 2 28.63 3.11 6.29
CA GLU A 2 27.75 3.46 7.43
C GLU A 2 28.12 4.82 8.08
N ASP A 3 29.40 5.06 8.40
CA ASP A 3 29.89 6.36 8.91
C ASP A 3 29.71 7.54 7.93
N TYR A 4 29.56 7.26 6.64
CA TYR A 4 29.24 8.29 5.63
C TYR A 4 27.75 8.68 5.68
N PHE A 5 26.86 7.70 5.89
CA PHE A 5 25.42 7.95 6.05
C PHE A 5 25.09 8.68 7.35
N ASP A 6 25.79 8.38 8.45
CA ASP A 6 25.59 9.06 9.73
C ASP A 6 26.02 10.54 9.68
N ARG A 7 27.04 10.86 8.88
CA ARG A 7 27.57 12.24 8.73
C ARG A 7 26.78 13.10 7.74
N TYR A 8 26.09 12.49 6.77
CA TYR A 8 25.44 13.24 5.67
C TYR A 8 24.04 12.69 5.33
N PRO A 9 23.03 12.87 6.21
CA PRO A 9 21.70 12.25 6.04
C PRO A 9 20.83 12.83 4.91
N ARG A 10 21.15 14.00 4.34
CA ARG A 10 20.30 14.71 3.35
C ARG A 10 20.95 15.00 1.99
N ALA A 11 21.99 14.27 1.60
CA ALA A 11 22.59 14.43 0.28
C ALA A 11 21.82 13.62 -0.79
N SER A 12 21.51 14.22 -1.95
CA SER A 12 20.86 13.53 -3.09
C SER A 12 21.70 12.40 -3.69
N SER A 13 23.00 12.36 -3.40
CA SER A 13 23.91 11.24 -3.71
C SER A 13 23.71 10.00 -2.81
N ASN A 14 22.83 10.05 -1.81
CA ASN A 14 22.62 8.93 -0.88
C ASN A 14 21.89 7.75 -1.50
N THR A 15 20.97 7.92 -2.44
CA THR A 15 20.11 6.82 -2.94
C THR A 15 20.93 5.73 -3.63
N LEU A 16 21.84 6.10 -4.54
CA LEU A 16 22.68 5.14 -5.25
C LEU A 16 23.66 4.42 -4.30
N LEU A 17 24.29 5.18 -3.41
CA LEU A 17 25.22 4.62 -2.43
C LEU A 17 24.51 3.67 -1.46
N ARG A 18 23.28 4.01 -1.06
CA ARG A 18 22.41 3.20 -0.19
C ARG A 18 22.02 1.90 -0.88
N ASN A 19 21.66 1.95 -2.16
CA ASN A 19 21.30 0.76 -2.93
C ASN A 19 22.50 -0.20 -3.10
N ILE A 20 23.70 0.34 -3.37
CA ILE A 20 24.94 -0.47 -3.42
C ILE A 20 25.23 -1.09 -2.05
N TYR A 21 25.09 -0.32 -0.97
CA TYR A 21 25.27 -0.80 0.39
C TYR A 21 24.31 -1.94 0.75
N MET A 22 23.01 -1.79 0.46
CA MET A 22 22.00 -2.81 0.73
C MET A 22 22.27 -4.10 -0.05
N ASN A 23 22.70 -4.01 -1.31
CA ASN A 23 23.10 -5.18 -2.09
C ASN A 23 24.30 -5.93 -1.47
N CYS A 24 25.32 -5.20 -0.99
CA CYS A 24 26.44 -5.80 -0.27
C CYS A 24 26.00 -6.49 1.03
N CYS A 25 25.06 -5.89 1.78
CA CYS A 25 24.48 -6.50 2.98
C CYS A 25 23.75 -7.81 2.65
N MET A 26 22.93 -7.84 1.59
CA MET A 26 22.22 -9.06 1.18
C MET A 26 23.18 -10.18 0.77
N GLN A 27 24.25 -9.87 0.03
CA GLN A 27 25.27 -10.88 -0.34
C GLN A 27 26.05 -11.40 0.88
N ALA A 28 26.43 -10.52 1.81
CA ALA A 28 27.10 -10.93 3.03
C ALA A 28 26.22 -11.81 3.93
N ALA A 29 24.93 -11.47 4.06
CA ALA A 29 23.97 -12.26 4.81
C ALA A 29 23.80 -13.67 4.25
N ALA A 30 23.78 -13.82 2.91
CA ALA A 30 23.71 -15.12 2.24
C ALA A 30 24.92 -16.01 2.56
N ILE A 31 26.14 -15.47 2.51
CA ILE A 31 27.38 -16.19 2.87
C ILE A 31 27.34 -16.64 4.35
N PHE A 32 26.85 -15.78 5.25
CA PHE A 32 26.70 -16.16 6.65
C PHE A 32 25.65 -17.24 6.87
N LYS A 33 24.55 -17.23 6.11
CA LYS A 33 23.51 -18.26 6.15
C LYS A 33 24.06 -19.62 5.68
N GLU A 34 24.79 -19.66 4.56
CA GLU A 34 25.42 -20.88 4.04
C GLU A 34 26.49 -21.45 4.98
N GLY A 35 27.20 -20.58 5.70
CA GLY A 35 28.14 -20.97 6.75
C GLY A 35 27.50 -21.35 8.10
N GLY A 36 26.17 -21.28 8.24
CA GLY A 36 25.44 -21.57 9.48
C GLY A 36 25.59 -20.51 10.58
N TYR A 37 26.10 -19.32 10.25
CA TYR A 37 26.31 -18.21 11.19
C TYR A 37 25.05 -17.35 11.34
N PHE A 38 23.97 -17.93 11.87
CA PHE A 38 22.63 -17.31 11.92
C PHE A 38 22.56 -15.97 12.68
N GLU A 39 23.30 -15.81 13.78
CA GLU A 39 23.37 -14.54 14.52
C GLU A 39 24.01 -13.41 13.70
N LYS A 40 25.08 -13.72 12.98
CA LYS A 40 25.72 -12.76 12.07
C LYS A 40 24.82 -12.45 10.89
N CYS A 41 24.06 -13.44 10.42
CA CYS A 41 23.08 -13.28 9.35
C CYS A 41 21.95 -12.32 9.78
N LYS A 42 21.35 -12.51 10.97
CA LYS A 42 20.31 -11.64 11.55
C LYS A 42 20.80 -10.19 11.65
N ALA A 43 21.98 -9.99 12.26
CA ALA A 43 22.56 -8.66 12.44
C ALA A 43 22.80 -7.91 11.11
N VAL A 44 23.12 -8.62 10.03
CA VAL A 44 23.31 -8.03 8.70
C VAL A 44 21.97 -7.66 8.05
N TYR A 45 20.91 -8.44 8.22
CA TYR A 45 19.57 -8.09 7.74
C TYR A 45 18.95 -6.91 8.50
N GLU A 46 19.15 -6.81 9.81
CA GLU A 46 18.70 -5.66 10.61
C GLU A 46 19.36 -4.34 10.20
N LYS A 47 20.60 -4.39 9.69
CA LYS A 47 21.25 -3.21 9.09
C LYS A 47 20.52 -2.69 7.86
N VAL A 48 19.83 -3.56 7.11
CA VAL A 48 18.98 -3.16 5.97
C VAL A 48 17.67 -2.55 6.46
N LEU A 49 17.12 -3.06 7.58
CA LEU A 49 15.91 -2.50 8.20
C LEU A 49 16.07 -1.08 8.75
N LYS A 50 17.30 -0.57 8.93
CA LYS A 50 17.52 0.86 9.22
C LYS A 50 16.95 1.79 8.14
N TYR A 51 16.74 1.27 6.93
CA TYR A 51 16.18 1.99 5.78
C TYR A 51 14.76 1.51 5.44
N GLU A 52 14.10 0.80 6.35
CA GLU A 52 12.74 0.26 6.18
C GLU A 52 11.74 1.33 5.73
N SER A 53 11.75 2.51 6.35
CA SER A 53 10.87 3.63 5.97
C SER A 53 11.05 4.11 4.53
N ASP A 54 12.27 4.01 3.99
CA ASP A 54 12.57 4.41 2.62
C ASP A 54 12.21 3.28 1.64
N LEU A 55 12.48 2.04 2.03
CA LEU A 55 12.21 0.83 1.23
C LEU A 55 10.72 0.55 1.05
N ILE A 56 9.87 0.92 2.01
CA ILE A 56 8.40 0.83 1.91
C ILE A 56 7.86 1.60 0.70
N PHE A 57 8.56 2.64 0.22
CA PHE A 57 8.12 3.45 -0.92
C PHE A 57 8.91 3.17 -2.21
N GLU A 58 10.06 2.51 -2.12
CA GLU A 58 10.98 2.33 -3.25
C GLU A 58 11.13 0.87 -3.70
N SER A 59 10.99 -0.11 -2.80
CA SER A 59 11.24 -1.51 -3.12
C SER A 59 10.59 -2.48 -2.11
N ASP A 60 9.29 -2.70 -2.31
CA ASP A 60 8.52 -3.71 -1.55
C ASP A 60 9.17 -5.11 -1.66
N VAL A 61 9.82 -5.44 -2.78
CA VAL A 61 10.51 -6.74 -3.03
C VAL A 61 11.71 -6.95 -2.11
N VAL A 62 12.51 -5.92 -1.90
CA VAL A 62 13.65 -5.98 -0.98
C VAL A 62 13.13 -6.16 0.44
N LEU A 63 12.07 -5.44 0.81
CA LEU A 63 11.52 -5.47 2.15
C LEU A 63 10.84 -6.81 2.48
N TYR A 64 10.13 -7.42 1.52
CA TYR A 64 9.60 -8.78 1.63
C TYR A 64 10.71 -9.81 1.87
N ASN A 65 11.79 -9.76 1.08
CA ASN A 65 12.90 -10.70 1.20
C ASN A 65 13.59 -10.60 2.57
N VAL A 66 13.76 -9.37 3.08
CA VAL A 66 14.35 -9.12 4.40
C VAL A 66 13.45 -9.68 5.51
N TYR A 67 12.15 -9.39 5.50
CA TYR A 67 11.24 -9.94 6.52
C TYR A 67 11.12 -11.47 6.45
N SER A 68 11.08 -12.06 5.26
CA SER A 68 10.98 -13.52 5.09
C SER A 68 12.22 -14.26 5.61
N HIS A 69 13.42 -13.73 5.33
CA HIS A 69 14.66 -14.31 5.86
C HIS A 69 14.81 -14.09 7.36
N LEU A 70 14.36 -12.96 7.90
CA LEU A 70 14.33 -12.74 9.35
C LEU A 70 13.36 -13.70 10.04
N ALA A 71 12.18 -13.97 9.47
CA ALA A 71 11.25 -14.96 10.01
C ALA A 71 11.89 -16.36 10.09
N GLU A 72 12.59 -16.78 9.03
CA GLU A 72 13.28 -18.08 8.92
C GLU A 72 14.47 -18.20 9.89
N ILE A 73 15.33 -17.17 9.97
CA ILE A 73 16.50 -17.16 10.85
C ILE A 73 16.07 -17.20 12.32
N ASN A 74 15.04 -16.45 12.69
CA ASN A 74 14.48 -16.49 14.05
C ASN A 74 13.85 -17.86 14.36
N GLY A 75 13.41 -18.62 13.35
CA GLY A 75 13.05 -20.03 13.49
C GLY A 75 14.24 -20.92 13.90
N TYR A 76 15.40 -20.77 13.25
CA TYR A 76 16.62 -21.52 13.62
C TYR A 76 17.19 -21.11 14.98
N LEU A 77 16.97 -19.87 15.39
CA LEU A 77 17.39 -19.32 16.69
C LEU A 77 16.37 -19.62 17.81
N ASN A 78 15.24 -20.28 17.52
CA ASN A 78 14.13 -20.56 18.45
C ASN A 78 13.47 -19.30 19.07
N THR A 79 13.51 -18.15 18.39
CA THR A 79 12.83 -16.90 18.78
C THR A 79 11.45 -16.80 18.10
N VAL A 80 10.48 -17.54 18.66
CA VAL A 80 9.17 -17.79 18.02
C VAL A 80 8.32 -16.53 17.82
N ASP A 81 8.32 -15.59 18.77
CA ASP A 81 7.49 -14.37 18.67
C ASP A 81 8.00 -13.42 17.58
N GLU A 82 9.33 -13.24 17.49
CA GLU A 82 9.97 -12.45 16.44
C GLU A 82 9.80 -13.11 15.06
N SER A 83 9.90 -14.44 15.01
CA SER A 83 9.64 -15.20 13.79
C SER A 83 8.22 -14.94 13.26
N ARG A 84 7.20 -14.93 14.13
CA ARG A 84 5.81 -14.61 13.76
C ARG A 84 5.60 -13.16 13.35
N GLU A 85 6.20 -12.20 14.06
CA GLU A 85 6.08 -10.78 13.72
C GLU A 85 6.63 -10.49 12.31
N TYR A 86 7.78 -11.07 11.97
CA TYR A 86 8.35 -10.94 10.64
C TYR A 86 7.55 -11.70 9.57
N ASP A 87 6.97 -12.85 9.92
CA ASP A 87 6.06 -13.59 9.04
C ASP A 87 4.79 -12.76 8.73
N ASP A 88 4.21 -12.05 9.70
CA ASP A 88 3.05 -11.16 9.50
C ASP A 88 3.41 -9.90 8.70
N LYS A 89 4.60 -9.34 8.91
CA LYS A 89 5.13 -8.24 8.07
C LYS A 89 5.38 -8.70 6.64
N ALA A 90 5.94 -9.89 6.43
CA ALA A 90 6.10 -10.50 5.10
C ALA A 90 4.74 -10.73 4.43
N LYS A 91 3.72 -11.24 5.16
CA LYS A 91 2.34 -11.38 4.65
C LYS A 91 1.70 -10.04 4.30
N ASN A 92 1.92 -8.99 5.07
CA ASN A 92 1.42 -7.64 4.78
C ASN A 92 2.04 -7.09 3.47
N ILE A 93 3.32 -7.37 3.22
CA ILE A 93 3.95 -7.04 1.93
C ILE A 93 3.44 -7.94 0.80
N VAL A 94 3.27 -9.24 1.03
CA VAL A 94 2.69 -10.15 0.02
C VAL A 94 1.26 -9.74 -0.32
N ASN A 95 0.45 -9.30 0.64
CA ASN A 95 -0.87 -8.73 0.38
C ASN A 95 -0.78 -7.42 -0.42
N LYS A 96 0.21 -6.56 -0.13
CA LYS A 96 0.55 -5.39 -0.97
C LYS A 96 1.05 -5.77 -2.37
N MET A 97 1.73 -6.91 -2.55
CA MET A 97 2.26 -7.39 -3.83
C MET A 97 1.27 -8.20 -4.68
N LEU A 98 0.39 -8.97 -4.04
CA LEU A 98 -0.72 -9.65 -4.69
C LEU A 98 -1.71 -8.61 -5.24
N ALA A 99 -1.85 -7.48 -4.54
CA ALA A 99 -2.41 -6.27 -5.11
C ALA A 99 -1.55 -5.78 -6.32
N SER A 100 -0.22 -5.73 -6.23
CA SER A 100 0.66 -5.02 -7.17
C SER A 100 0.74 -5.49 -8.63
N ARG A 101 -0.09 -6.41 -9.16
CA ARG A 101 -0.16 -6.63 -10.64
C ARG A 101 -1.49 -6.23 -11.24
N VAL A 102 -2.59 -6.62 -10.59
CA VAL A 102 -3.94 -6.16 -10.95
C VAL A 102 -4.12 -4.70 -10.52
N ILE A 103 -3.78 -4.36 -9.28
CA ILE A 103 -3.85 -2.99 -8.74
C ILE A 103 -2.80 -2.08 -9.36
N GLN A 104 -1.57 -2.54 -9.64
CA GLN A 104 -0.61 -1.73 -10.40
C GLN A 104 -1.13 -1.42 -11.81
N GLY A 105 -1.73 -2.41 -12.48
CA GLY A 105 -2.42 -2.18 -13.75
C GLY A 105 -3.55 -1.18 -13.62
N ILE A 106 -4.36 -1.26 -12.55
CA ILE A 106 -5.44 -0.31 -12.28
C ILE A 106 -4.90 1.09 -12.03
N TYR A 107 -3.86 1.26 -11.22
CA TYR A 107 -3.25 2.57 -10.94
C TYR A 107 -2.60 3.18 -12.18
N ILE A 108 -1.90 2.37 -12.98
CA ILE A 108 -1.35 2.81 -14.27
C ILE A 108 -2.49 3.31 -15.17
N CYS A 109 -3.56 2.53 -15.33
CA CYS A 109 -4.72 2.95 -16.12
C CYS A 109 -5.40 4.20 -15.55
N PHE A 110 -5.48 4.36 -14.22
CA PHE A 110 -6.00 5.57 -13.58
C PHE A 110 -5.16 6.81 -13.91
N VAL A 111 -3.83 6.71 -13.82
CA VAL A 111 -2.89 7.80 -14.15
C VAL A 111 -2.92 8.14 -15.64
N GLU A 112 -3.06 7.12 -16.49
CA GLU A 112 -3.20 7.28 -17.94
C GLU A 112 -4.60 7.80 -18.36
N GLY A 113 -5.54 7.93 -17.42
CA GLY A 113 -6.91 8.36 -17.69
C GLY A 113 -7.78 7.30 -18.39
N ASN A 114 -7.33 6.05 -18.43
CA ASN A 114 -8.05 4.92 -19.03
C ASN A 114 -8.98 4.26 -18.00
N TYR A 115 -10.05 4.96 -17.65
CA TYR A 115 -10.99 4.56 -16.61
C TYR A 115 -11.88 3.36 -17.00
N ASP A 116 -12.04 3.07 -18.29
CA ASP A 116 -12.72 1.85 -18.76
C ASP A 116 -11.93 0.59 -18.38
N GLU A 117 -10.61 0.62 -18.60
CA GLU A 117 -9.74 -0.50 -18.24
C GLU A 117 -9.60 -0.64 -16.72
N VAL A 118 -9.68 0.45 -15.97
CA VAL A 118 -9.80 0.45 -14.50
C VAL A 118 -11.00 -0.36 -14.05
N ILE A 119 -12.21 -0.02 -14.54
CA ILE A 119 -13.46 -0.69 -14.14
C ILE A 119 -13.39 -2.18 -14.47
N LYS A 120 -12.91 -2.51 -15.67
CA LYS A 120 -12.74 -3.89 -16.13
C LYS A 120 -11.81 -4.69 -15.22
N ARG A 121 -10.63 -4.14 -14.89
CA ARG A 121 -9.64 -4.82 -14.04
C ARG A 121 -10.11 -4.98 -12.61
N ILE A 122 -10.76 -3.96 -12.04
CA ILE A 122 -11.34 -4.07 -10.70
C ILE A 122 -12.41 -5.17 -10.69
N SER A 123 -13.27 -5.22 -11.71
CA SER A 123 -14.35 -6.22 -11.82
C SER A 123 -13.88 -7.67 -11.97
N THR A 124 -12.58 -7.92 -12.21
CA THR A 124 -12.01 -9.27 -12.19
C THR A 124 -11.70 -9.79 -10.79
N LEU A 125 -11.74 -8.94 -9.77
CA LEU A 125 -11.54 -9.33 -8.39
C LEU A 125 -12.80 -10.02 -7.84
N ASP A 126 -12.63 -11.11 -7.09
CA ASP A 126 -13.73 -11.71 -6.36
C ASP A 126 -13.99 -10.91 -5.08
N ILE A 127 -15.10 -10.16 -5.08
CA ILE A 127 -15.50 -9.32 -3.96
C ILE A 127 -15.78 -10.12 -2.67
N ASN A 128 -16.08 -11.42 -2.76
CA ASN A 128 -16.36 -12.26 -1.60
C ASN A 128 -15.10 -12.65 -0.83
N GLU A 129 -13.94 -12.63 -1.49
CA GLU A 129 -12.64 -12.89 -0.87
C GLU A 129 -12.08 -11.65 -0.15
N LEU A 130 -12.72 -10.49 -0.31
CA LEU A 130 -12.30 -9.24 0.32
C LEU A 130 -12.89 -9.11 1.73
N ASP A 131 -12.08 -8.61 2.67
CA ASP A 131 -12.62 -8.13 3.95
C ASP A 131 -13.48 -6.87 3.76
N GLU A 132 -14.26 -6.50 4.77
CA GLU A 132 -15.19 -5.35 4.72
C GLU A 132 -14.49 -4.02 4.38
N TYR A 133 -13.23 -3.84 4.80
CA TYR A 133 -12.49 -2.62 4.46
C TYR A 133 -12.12 -2.59 2.97
N ASN A 134 -11.72 -3.74 2.42
CA ASN A 134 -11.34 -3.91 1.03
C ASN A 134 -12.56 -3.94 0.08
N LYS A 135 -13.72 -4.41 0.52
CA LYS A 135 -14.99 -4.23 -0.21
C LYS A 135 -15.36 -2.75 -0.39
N GLY A 136 -15.17 -1.94 0.66
CA GLY A 136 -15.34 -0.49 0.55
C GLY A 136 -14.40 0.13 -0.50
N ARG A 137 -13.14 -0.33 -0.56
CA ARG A 137 -12.13 0.18 -1.53
C ARG A 137 -12.50 -0.22 -2.95
N TYR A 138 -12.94 -1.45 -3.14
CA TYR A 138 -13.42 -1.97 -4.41
C TYR A 138 -14.51 -1.07 -5.00
N TYR A 139 -15.56 -0.77 -4.21
CA TYR A 139 -16.65 0.08 -4.67
C TYR A 139 -16.23 1.54 -4.88
N MET A 140 -15.38 2.07 -4.01
CA MET A 140 -14.83 3.43 -4.17
C MET A 140 -14.09 3.57 -5.50
N MET A 141 -13.17 2.65 -5.82
CA MET A 141 -12.36 2.74 -7.03
C MET A 141 -13.20 2.66 -8.32
N ILE A 142 -14.27 1.87 -8.33
CA ILE A 142 -15.23 1.85 -9.45
C ILE A 142 -15.98 3.19 -9.54
N GLY A 143 -16.46 3.70 -8.40
CA GLY A 143 -17.16 4.98 -8.34
C GLY A 143 -16.33 6.16 -8.83
N SER A 144 -15.09 6.27 -8.37
CA SER A 144 -14.15 7.31 -8.82
C SER A 144 -13.84 7.18 -10.31
N ALA A 145 -13.70 5.96 -10.85
CA ALA A 145 -13.49 5.75 -12.28
C ALA A 145 -14.67 6.28 -13.12
N TYR A 146 -15.91 6.03 -12.70
CA TYR A 146 -17.09 6.62 -13.35
C TYR A 146 -17.15 8.15 -13.21
N TYR A 147 -16.76 8.69 -12.05
CA TYR A 147 -16.70 10.14 -11.84
C TYR A 147 -15.76 10.81 -12.84
N TYR A 148 -14.54 10.31 -12.99
CA TYR A 148 -13.57 10.87 -13.95
C TYR A 148 -13.93 10.61 -15.42
N LYS A 149 -14.87 9.70 -15.69
CA LYS A 149 -15.53 9.54 -17.00
C LYS A 149 -16.71 10.47 -17.23
N GLU A 150 -17.03 11.33 -16.25
CA GLU A 150 -18.22 12.19 -16.26
C GLU A 150 -19.55 11.43 -16.28
N ASP A 151 -19.55 10.14 -15.92
CA ASP A 151 -20.74 9.33 -15.70
C ASP A 151 -21.16 9.43 -14.23
N TYR A 152 -21.73 10.58 -13.88
CA TYR A 152 -22.04 10.92 -12.50
C TYR A 152 -23.14 10.03 -11.89
N GLN A 153 -24.03 9.46 -12.69
CA GLN A 153 -25.08 8.56 -12.19
C GLN A 153 -24.47 7.24 -11.67
N ASN A 154 -23.57 6.62 -12.43
CA ASN A 154 -22.88 5.42 -11.97
C ASN A 154 -21.87 5.72 -10.86
N ALA A 155 -21.20 6.88 -10.92
CA ALA A 155 -20.31 7.33 -9.84
C ALA A 155 -21.05 7.36 -8.49
N ILE A 156 -22.21 8.03 -8.43
CA ILE A 156 -23.04 8.11 -7.21
C ILE A 156 -23.40 6.72 -6.70
N LYS A 157 -23.90 5.84 -7.57
CA LYS A 157 -24.34 4.49 -7.19
C LYS A 157 -23.25 3.71 -6.44
N PHE A 158 -22.02 3.73 -6.95
CA PHE A 158 -20.92 2.96 -6.35
C PHE A 158 -20.28 3.67 -5.15
N LEU A 159 -20.16 5.00 -5.20
CA LEU A 159 -19.64 5.79 -4.10
C LEU A 159 -20.55 5.70 -2.86
N GLU A 160 -21.87 5.74 -3.03
CA GLU A 160 -22.81 5.56 -1.90
C GLU A 160 -22.70 4.18 -1.25
N ILE A 161 -22.50 3.12 -2.04
CA ILE A 161 -22.22 1.79 -1.49
C ILE A 161 -20.92 1.81 -0.67
N ALA A 162 -19.85 2.44 -1.18
CA ALA A 162 -18.57 2.53 -0.49
C ALA A 162 -18.68 3.23 0.88
N THR A 163 -19.54 4.25 1.01
CA THR A 163 -19.74 4.95 2.30
C THR A 163 -20.19 4.02 3.43
N GLN A 164 -20.97 2.97 3.10
CA GLN A 164 -21.55 2.06 4.09
C GLN A 164 -20.49 1.25 4.85
N PHE A 165 -19.34 1.01 4.23
CA PHE A 165 -18.21 0.25 4.82
C PHE A 165 -17.34 1.10 5.75
N TYR A 166 -17.50 2.42 5.71
CA TYR A 166 -16.61 3.38 6.36
C TYR A 166 -17.28 4.26 7.41
N LYS A 167 -18.62 4.38 7.37
CA LYS A 167 -19.42 5.27 8.23
C LYS A 167 -19.25 5.05 9.75
N ASP A 168 -18.91 3.84 10.18
CA ASP A 168 -18.82 3.48 11.61
C ASP A 168 -17.39 3.58 12.16
N LYS A 169 -16.41 3.99 11.34
CA LYS A 169 -14.99 4.09 11.75
C LYS A 169 -14.64 5.53 12.12
N PRO A 170 -14.11 5.79 13.34
CA PRO A 170 -13.69 7.13 13.74
C PRO A 170 -12.49 7.59 12.89
N TYR A 171 -12.56 8.83 12.39
CA TYR A 171 -11.52 9.50 11.58
C TYR A 171 -11.07 8.71 10.34
N ASN A 172 -11.88 8.78 9.27
CA ASN A 172 -11.62 8.07 8.04
C ASN A 172 -11.41 9.02 6.85
N SER A 173 -10.14 9.31 6.53
CA SER A 173 -9.75 10.15 5.39
C SER A 173 -10.20 9.62 4.03
N VAL A 174 -10.54 8.33 3.93
CA VAL A 174 -11.12 7.73 2.71
C VAL A 174 -12.56 8.19 2.51
N LEU A 175 -13.32 8.35 3.60
CA LEU A 175 -14.71 8.76 3.57
C LEU A 175 -14.86 10.24 3.17
N GLU A 176 -13.90 11.08 3.55
CA GLU A 176 -13.82 12.49 3.11
C GLU A 176 -13.70 12.61 1.58
N ILE A 177 -12.84 11.79 0.97
CA ILE A 177 -12.66 11.75 -0.50
C ILE A 177 -13.97 11.33 -1.19
N ILE A 178 -14.62 10.28 -0.67
CA ILE A 178 -15.90 9.79 -1.23
C ILE A 178 -16.98 10.87 -1.16
N TYR A 179 -17.08 11.62 -0.05
CA TYR A 179 -18.06 12.70 0.09
C TYR A 179 -17.78 13.89 -0.83
N ASP A 180 -16.51 14.23 -1.07
CA ASP A 180 -16.15 15.29 -2.03
C ASP A 180 -16.55 14.88 -3.47
N GLU A 181 -16.25 13.65 -3.88
CA GLU A 181 -16.63 13.13 -5.20
C GLU A 181 -18.16 13.00 -5.36
N LEU A 182 -18.89 12.58 -4.32
CA LEU A 182 -20.36 12.56 -4.30
C LEU A 182 -20.93 13.97 -4.44
N SER A 183 -20.41 14.93 -3.66
CA SER A 183 -20.83 16.33 -3.73
C SER A 183 -20.70 16.89 -5.15
N LYS A 184 -19.53 16.68 -5.78
CA LYS A 184 -19.28 17.12 -7.16
C LYS A 184 -20.19 16.41 -8.15
N SER A 185 -20.37 15.09 -8.01
CA SER A 185 -21.24 14.30 -8.90
C SER A 185 -22.70 14.78 -8.84
N TYR A 186 -23.24 14.99 -7.64
CA TYR A 186 -24.59 15.56 -7.48
C TYR A 186 -24.69 16.99 -8.03
N SER A 187 -23.65 17.81 -7.87
CA SER A 187 -23.60 19.16 -8.43
C SER A 187 -23.65 19.15 -9.97
N HIS A 188 -22.93 18.24 -10.63
CA HIS A 188 -22.95 18.08 -12.09
C HIS A 188 -24.31 17.58 -12.62
N LEU A 189 -25.10 16.91 -11.78
CA LEU A 189 -26.47 16.51 -12.09
C LEU A 189 -27.53 17.53 -11.66
N GLU A 190 -27.12 18.75 -11.26
CA GLU A 190 -27.99 19.83 -10.77
C GLU A 190 -28.79 19.49 -9.50
N ALA A 191 -28.41 18.42 -8.79
CA ALA A 191 -28.95 18.00 -7.51
C ALA A 191 -28.24 18.74 -6.36
N TYR A 192 -28.42 20.06 -6.31
CA TYR A 192 -27.65 20.95 -5.45
C TYR A 192 -27.87 20.74 -3.95
N LYS A 193 -29.03 20.21 -3.56
CA LYS A 193 -29.34 19.95 -2.15
C LYS A 193 -28.46 18.82 -1.61
N GLU A 194 -28.44 17.70 -2.32
CA GLU A 194 -27.63 16.51 -2.04
C GLU A 194 -26.15 16.86 -2.11
N ALA A 195 -25.73 17.62 -3.13
CA ALA A 195 -24.37 18.11 -3.27
C ALA A 195 -23.90 18.86 -2.01
N TYR A 196 -24.73 19.78 -1.52
CA TYR A 196 -24.41 20.57 -0.32
C TYR A 196 -24.37 19.74 0.96
N GLU A 197 -25.22 18.72 1.09
CA GLU A 197 -25.21 17.79 2.22
C GLU A 197 -23.89 17.01 2.28
N TYR A 198 -23.43 16.44 1.16
CA TYR A 198 -22.17 15.74 1.09
C TYR A 198 -20.95 16.66 1.25
N LEU A 199 -21.01 17.88 0.71
CA LEU A 199 -19.96 18.89 0.93
C LEU A 199 -19.74 19.16 2.43
N LYS A 200 -20.82 19.30 3.20
CA LYS A 200 -20.72 19.48 4.66
C LYS A 200 -20.08 18.28 5.35
N LEU A 201 -20.39 17.06 4.91
CA LEU A 201 -19.82 15.85 5.48
C LEU A 201 -18.32 15.73 5.19
N SER A 202 -17.87 16.14 4.00
CA SER A 202 -16.44 16.13 3.63
C SER A 202 -15.57 17.08 4.47
N GLN A 203 -16.15 18.13 5.05
CA GLN A 203 -15.44 19.18 5.78
C GLN A 203 -15.46 19.02 7.31
N LYS A 204 -16.12 17.96 7.81
CA LYS A 204 -16.36 17.75 9.24
C LYS A 204 -15.14 17.06 9.87
N ARG A 205 -14.23 17.88 10.44
CA ARG A 205 -13.08 17.42 11.26
C ARG A 205 -13.50 17.04 12.67
#